data_AF-A0A1Y3MLQ5-F1
#
_entry.id   AF-A0A1Y3MLQ5-F1
#
_cell.length_a   1.000
_cell.length_b   1.000
_cell.length_c   1.000
_cell.angle_alpha   90.00
_cell.angle_beta   90.00
_cell.angle_gamma   90.00
#
_symmetry.space_group_name_H-M   'P 1'
#
loop_
_entity.id
_entity.type
_entity.pdbx_description
1 polymer ?
#
loop_
_entity_poly.entity_id
_entity_poly.type
_entity_poly.pdbx_seq_one_letter_code
_entity_poly.pdbx_strand_id
1 'polypeptide(L)'
;MSIAWHSPYEKNYVEYTTASDSTFKNSKKLNVNCSFRNKDREFINDKLNPVTFYACKANLSGLSSNTDYIYRVGNDYSVSGSKKFKTASGNKSNFSFAWLADVHTVKANDKYRKNIKTLIDKMGNINFVMFSGDITDVGNMYDQWGYFAGNPS
;
A
#
# COMPACT_ATOMS: atom_id res chain seq x y z
N MET A 1 -3.78 7.84 9.53
CA MET A 1 -3.30 7.22 8.27
C MET A 1 -3.25 5.71 8.48
N SER A 2 -3.76 4.91 7.54
CA SER A 2 -3.65 3.45 7.60
C SER A 2 -2.62 2.95 6.59
N ILE A 3 -1.73 2.07 7.03
CA ILE A 3 -0.73 1.41 6.16
C ILE A 3 -1.04 -0.08 6.20
N ALA A 4 -1.18 -0.69 5.02
CA ALA A 4 -1.44 -2.11 4.87
C ALA A 4 -0.40 -2.76 3.94
N TRP A 5 0.01 -3.98 4.25
CA TRP A 5 0.98 -4.74 3.48
C TRP A 5 0.81 -6.24 3.73
N HIS A 6 1.44 -7.07 2.89
CA HIS A 6 1.56 -8.50 3.12
C HIS A 6 2.97 -8.82 3.62
N SER A 7 3.09 -9.84 4.47
CA SER A 7 4.35 -10.30 5.05
C SER A 7 4.40 -11.83 5.10
N PRO A 8 5.58 -12.45 5.00
CA PRO A 8 5.74 -13.87 5.30
C PRO A 8 5.74 -14.18 6.81
N TYR A 9 5.80 -13.17 7.68
CA TYR A 9 5.88 -13.33 9.13
C TYR A 9 4.70 -12.70 9.85
N GLU A 10 4.34 -13.22 11.02
CA GLU A 10 3.25 -12.68 11.86
C GLU A 10 3.62 -11.34 12.50
N LYS A 11 4.81 -11.29 13.13
CA LYS A 11 5.30 -10.11 13.85
C LYS A 11 5.96 -9.15 12.88
N ASN A 12 5.40 -7.95 12.78
CA ASN A 12 5.90 -6.89 11.91
C ASN A 12 5.86 -5.55 12.65
N TYR A 13 6.33 -4.51 11.98
CA TYR A 13 6.20 -3.15 12.44
C TYR A 13 6.10 -2.16 11.28
N VAL A 14 5.58 -0.98 11.59
CA VAL A 14 5.79 0.23 10.79
C VAL A 14 6.70 1.17 11.55
N GLU A 15 7.72 1.67 10.86
CA GLU A 15 8.56 2.75 11.34
C GLU A 15 8.30 3.99 10.48
N TYR A 16 8.05 5.14 11.10
CA TYR A 16 7.70 6.37 10.39
C TYR A 16 8.24 7.61 11.09
N THR A 17 8.49 8.65 10.30
CA THR A 17 8.98 9.95 10.76
C THR A 17 8.63 11.03 9.74
N THR A 18 8.83 12.30 10.10
CA THR A 18 8.72 13.40 9.15
C THR A 18 9.73 13.25 8.02
N ALA A 19 9.40 13.65 6.79
CA ALA A 19 10.28 13.46 5.64
C ALA A 19 11.63 14.20 5.75
N SER A 20 11.74 15.22 6.61
CA SER A 20 12.99 15.89 6.96
C SER A 20 13.97 15.02 7.76
N ASP A 21 13.49 13.97 8.42
CA ASP A 21 14.31 12.98 9.13
C ASP A 21 14.55 11.76 8.22
N SER A 22 15.26 11.97 7.12
CA SER A 22 15.46 10.97 6.07
C SER A 22 16.17 9.70 6.53
N THR A 23 16.87 9.75 7.67
CA THR A 23 17.61 8.63 8.27
C THR A 23 16.83 7.90 9.36
N PHE A 24 15.57 8.29 9.63
CA PHE A 24 14.75 7.70 10.70
C PHE A 24 15.37 7.82 12.11
N LYS A 25 16.12 8.90 12.39
CA LYS A 25 16.81 9.08 13.68
C LYS A 25 15.83 9.33 14.82
N ASN A 26 14.74 10.05 14.57
CA ASN A 26 13.70 10.39 15.54
C ASN A 26 12.38 9.69 15.16
N SER A 27 12.48 8.48 14.62
CA SER A 27 11.33 7.73 14.15
C SER A 27 10.46 7.21 15.28
N LYS A 28 9.19 6.98 14.95
CA LYS A 28 8.26 6.22 15.77
C LYS A 28 8.12 4.82 15.19
N LYS A 29 8.13 3.82 16.06
CA LYS A 29 7.91 2.41 15.69
C LYS A 29 6.61 1.91 16.29
N LEU A 30 5.78 1.28 15.47
CA LEU A 30 4.53 0.64 15.88
C LEU A 30 4.59 -0.83 15.50
N ASN A 31 4.63 -1.71 16.51
CA ASN A 31 4.57 -3.15 16.31
C ASN A 31 3.14 -3.57 15.91
N VAL A 32 3.05 -4.53 15.00
CA VAL A 32 1.81 -5.04 14.42
C VAL A 32 1.84 -6.56 14.38
N ASN A 33 0.80 -7.18 14.92
CA ASN A 33 0.53 -8.60 14.71
C ASN A 33 -0.40 -8.75 13.51
N CYS A 34 0.10 -9.40 12.47
CA CYS A 34 -0.60 -9.55 11.21
C CYS A 34 -1.53 -10.78 11.24
N SER A 35 -2.62 -10.73 10.48
CA SER A 35 -3.56 -11.85 10.42
C SER A 35 -3.12 -12.85 9.35
N PHE A 36 -2.95 -14.12 9.74
CA PHE A 36 -2.69 -15.18 8.78
C PHE A 36 -3.86 -15.33 7.80
N ARG A 37 -3.53 -15.42 6.51
CA ARG A 37 -4.43 -15.79 5.43
C ARG A 37 -4.02 -17.18 4.99
N ASN A 38 -4.83 -18.15 5.39
CA ASN A 38 -4.63 -19.55 5.06
C ASN A 38 -5.22 -19.89 3.69
N LYS A 39 -5.00 -21.13 3.25
CA LYS A 39 -5.48 -21.67 1.97
C LYS A 39 -7.01 -21.66 1.82
N ASP A 40 -7.75 -21.62 2.92
CA ASP A 40 -9.23 -21.66 2.91
C ASP A 40 -9.85 -20.34 2.44
N ARG A 41 -9.03 -19.29 2.26
CA ARG A 41 -9.45 -18.00 1.68
C ARG A 41 -9.35 -17.97 0.16
N GLU A 42 -9.01 -19.10 -0.47
CA GLU A 42 -9.04 -19.34 -1.92
C GLU A 42 -8.17 -18.41 -2.78
N PHE A 43 -7.20 -17.71 -2.19
CA PHE A 43 -6.21 -16.96 -2.97
C PHE A 43 -5.27 -17.93 -3.69
N ILE A 44 -5.11 -17.73 -4.99
CA ILE A 44 -4.28 -18.56 -5.87
C ILE A 44 -3.21 -17.73 -6.58
N ASN A 45 -2.07 -18.35 -6.89
CA ASN A 45 -1.06 -17.76 -7.77
C ASN A 45 -1.35 -18.06 -9.25
N ASP A 46 -0.50 -17.54 -10.14
CA ASP A 46 -0.60 -17.77 -11.59
C ASP A 46 -0.54 -19.26 -12.02
N LYS A 47 -0.06 -20.14 -11.14
CA LYS A 47 -0.03 -21.60 -11.32
C LYS A 47 -1.21 -22.31 -10.65
N LEU A 48 -2.25 -21.59 -10.24
CA LEU A 48 -3.45 -22.11 -9.57
C LEU A 48 -3.16 -22.80 -8.22
N ASN A 49 -2.01 -22.53 -7.60
CA ASN A 49 -1.72 -23.06 -6.27
C ASN A 49 -2.23 -22.10 -5.20
N PRO A 50 -2.77 -22.61 -4.08
CA PRO A 50 -3.12 -21.78 -2.93
C PRO A 50 -1.93 -20.97 -2.42
N VAL A 51 -2.18 -19.73 -2.04
CA VAL A 51 -1.18 -18.82 -1.46
C VAL A 51 -1.54 -18.52 -0.02
N THR A 52 -0.53 -18.58 0.86
CA THR A 52 -0.66 -18.17 2.25
C THR A 52 0.26 -16.99 2.54
N PHE A 53 -0.22 -16.05 3.34
CA PHE A 53 0.52 -14.84 3.71
C PHE A 53 -0.05 -14.26 4.99
N TYR A 54 0.68 -13.34 5.63
CA TYR A 54 0.15 -12.52 6.71
C TYR A 54 -0.30 -11.17 6.18
N ALA A 55 -1.56 -10.81 6.42
CA ALA A 55 -2.12 -9.49 6.10
C ALA A 55 -1.92 -8.54 7.28
N CYS A 56 -1.13 -7.50 7.08
CA CYS A 56 -0.75 -6.53 8.09
C CYS A 56 -1.51 -5.21 7.92
N LYS A 57 -1.89 -4.56 9.03
CA LYS A 57 -2.47 -3.22 9.02
C LYS A 57 -2.02 -2.43 10.25
N ALA A 58 -1.50 -1.24 10.03
CA ALA A 58 -1.16 -0.27 11.06
C ALA A 58 -2.04 0.97 10.94
N ASN A 59 -2.49 1.51 12.07
CA ASN A 59 -3.19 2.80 12.11
C ASN A 59 -2.30 3.82 12.82
N LEU A 60 -1.74 4.75 12.04
CA LEU A 60 -0.95 5.87 12.55
C LEU A 60 -1.87 7.00 13.01
N SER A 61 -1.69 7.43 14.25
CA SER A 61 -2.42 8.52 14.91
C SER A 61 -1.46 9.62 15.39
N GLY A 62 -2.01 10.76 15.81
CA GLY A 62 -1.20 11.88 16.32
C GLY A 62 -0.23 12.47 15.29
N LEU A 63 -0.59 12.42 14.01
CA LEU A 63 0.20 13.02 12.93
C LEU A 63 -0.16 14.49 12.79
N SER A 64 0.84 15.34 12.57
CA SER A 64 0.62 16.75 12.24
C SER A 64 -0.05 16.87 10.89
N SER A 65 -0.97 17.83 10.74
CA SER A 65 -1.63 18.11 9.47
C SER A 65 -0.65 18.72 8.45
N ASN A 66 -1.00 18.63 7.15
CA ASN A 66 -0.22 19.18 6.04
C ASN A 66 1.28 18.82 6.05
N THR A 67 1.64 17.65 6.59
CA THR A 67 3.03 17.27 6.87
C THR A 67 3.42 16.09 6.00
N ASP A 68 4.60 16.20 5.39
CA ASP A 68 5.22 15.11 4.66
C ASP A 68 5.87 14.12 5.64
N TYR A 69 5.49 12.85 5.52
CA TYR A 69 6.02 11.75 6.29
C TYR A 69 6.67 10.73 5.37
N ILE A 70 7.71 10.08 5.87
CA ILE A 70 8.23 8.83 5.31
C ILE A 70 7.94 7.68 6.26
N TYR A 71 7.77 6.50 5.70
CA TYR A 71 7.59 5.26 6.45
C TYR A 71 8.30 4.10 5.76
N ARG A 72 8.60 3.07 6.52
CA ARG A 72 8.99 1.75 6.03
C ARG A 72 8.33 0.70 6.91
N VAL A 73 8.03 -0.45 6.31
CA VAL A 73 7.54 -1.62 7.03
C VAL A 73 8.67 -2.63 7.18
N GLY A 74 8.66 -3.40 8.26
CA GLY A 74 9.66 -4.42 8.50
C GLY A 74 9.16 -5.55 9.39
N ASN A 75 9.97 -6.60 9.44
CA ASN A 75 9.84 -7.74 10.32
C ASN A 75 11.20 -7.99 11.01
N ASP A 76 11.36 -9.13 11.68
CA ASP A 76 12.59 -9.46 12.40
C ASP A 76 13.81 -9.70 11.48
N TYR A 77 13.58 -9.96 10.18
CA TYR A 77 14.59 -10.36 9.21
C TYR A 77 14.89 -9.30 8.15
N SER A 78 13.91 -8.48 7.79
CA SER A 78 14.03 -7.52 6.70
C SER A 78 13.24 -6.23 6.93
N VAL A 79 13.68 -5.18 6.23
CA VAL A 79 13.02 -3.87 6.20
C VAL A 79 12.85 -3.45 4.75
N SER A 80 11.65 -2.99 4.41
CA SER A 80 11.33 -2.46 3.08
C SER A 80 12.05 -1.12 2.80
N GLY A 81 12.08 -0.73 1.53
CA GLY A 81 12.45 0.63 1.13
C GLY A 81 11.47 1.68 1.69
N SER A 82 11.94 2.93 1.81
CA SER A 82 11.10 4.02 2.31
C SER A 82 10.02 4.42 1.30
N LYS A 83 8.83 4.71 1.82
CA LYS A 83 7.68 5.25 1.09
C LYS A 83 7.26 6.57 1.72
N LYS A 84 6.59 7.43 0.96
CA LYS A 84 6.17 8.77 1.39
C LYS A 84 4.65 8.90 1.38
N PHE A 85 4.11 9.66 2.32
CA PHE A 85 2.74 10.18 2.26
C PHE A 85 2.69 11.59 2.84
N LYS A 86 1.63 12.33 2.50
CA LYS A 86 1.35 13.64 3.09
C LYS A 86 0.03 13.59 3.83
N THR A 87 -0.03 14.13 5.04
CA THR A 87 -1.28 14.23 5.79
C THR A 87 -2.19 15.30 5.18
N ALA A 88 -3.49 15.11 5.31
CA ALA A 88 -4.48 16.12 4.91
C ALA A 88 -4.19 17.47 5.59
N SER A 89 -4.59 18.56 4.96
CA SER A 89 -4.32 19.92 5.43
C SER A 89 -4.91 20.23 6.81
N GLY A 90 -5.97 19.51 7.20
CA GLY A 90 -6.69 19.74 8.45
C GLY A 90 -7.62 20.96 8.41
N ASN A 91 -7.78 21.59 7.24
CA ASN A 91 -8.67 22.73 7.02
C ASN A 91 -9.40 22.60 5.67
N LYS A 92 -10.26 23.56 5.32
CA LYS A 92 -10.98 23.61 4.04
C LYS A 92 -10.09 24.12 2.89
N SER A 93 -8.87 23.60 2.76
CA SER A 93 -8.02 23.89 1.61
C SER A 93 -8.54 23.21 0.35
N ASN A 94 -8.08 23.66 -0.81
CA ASN A 94 -8.26 22.93 -2.07
C ASN A 94 -7.80 21.48 -1.90
N PHE A 95 -8.60 20.55 -2.40
CA PHE A 95 -8.36 19.11 -2.37
C PHE A 95 -8.72 18.55 -3.74
N SER A 96 -7.81 17.76 -4.30
CA SER A 96 -7.98 17.08 -5.57
C SER A 96 -7.99 15.57 -5.35
N PHE A 97 -8.90 14.87 -6.03
CA PHE A 97 -8.92 13.42 -6.03
C PHE A 97 -9.12 12.89 -7.44
N ALA A 98 -8.51 11.73 -7.71
CA ALA A 98 -8.82 10.93 -8.87
C ALA A 98 -9.82 9.85 -8.46
N TRP A 99 -10.85 9.64 -9.28
CA TRP A 99 -11.78 8.53 -9.13
C TRP A 99 -11.62 7.59 -10.31
N LEU A 100 -11.29 6.34 -10.01
CA LEU A 100 -11.03 5.28 -10.96
C LEU A 100 -11.94 4.09 -10.68
N ALA A 101 -12.27 3.34 -11.72
CA ALA A 101 -13.04 2.12 -11.66
C ALA A 101 -12.58 1.20 -12.79
N ASP A 102 -12.84 -0.10 -12.67
CA ASP A 102 -12.72 -1.04 -13.79
C ASP A 102 -11.33 -1.02 -14.45
N VAL A 103 -10.28 -0.95 -13.62
CA VAL A 103 -8.89 -0.86 -14.11
C VAL A 103 -8.30 -2.21 -14.46
N HIS A 104 -8.92 -3.32 -14.02
CA HIS A 104 -8.63 -4.72 -14.38
C HIS A 104 -7.13 -5.03 -14.53
N THR A 105 -6.35 -4.72 -13.51
CA THR A 105 -4.90 -4.94 -13.57
C THR A 105 -4.56 -6.43 -13.66
N VAL A 106 -3.71 -6.77 -14.64
CA VAL A 106 -3.24 -8.14 -14.89
C VAL A 106 -1.71 -8.18 -14.95
N LYS A 107 -1.10 -9.23 -14.38
CA LYS A 107 0.36 -9.42 -14.39
C LYS A 107 0.92 -9.64 -15.80
N ALA A 108 0.16 -10.31 -16.67
CA ALA A 108 0.58 -10.66 -18.03
C ALA A 108 0.68 -9.46 -18.98
N ASN A 109 0.08 -8.32 -18.63
CA ASN A 109 0.10 -7.12 -19.47
C ASN A 109 0.31 -5.87 -18.61
N ASP A 110 1.52 -5.31 -18.68
CA ASP A 110 1.90 -4.20 -17.82
C ASP A 110 1.24 -2.86 -18.17
N LYS A 111 0.59 -2.79 -19.34
CA LYS A 111 -0.09 -1.60 -19.84
C LYS A 111 -1.18 -1.12 -18.90
N TYR A 112 -1.92 -2.02 -18.26
CA TYR A 112 -3.03 -1.64 -17.36
C TYR A 112 -2.53 -0.79 -16.19
N ARG A 113 -1.51 -1.27 -15.46
CA ARG A 113 -0.94 -0.51 -14.35
C ARG A 113 -0.18 0.73 -14.82
N LYS A 114 0.54 0.66 -15.94
CA LYS A 114 1.21 1.83 -16.53
C LYS A 114 0.22 2.92 -16.94
N ASN A 115 -0.95 2.55 -17.45
CA ASN A 115 -2.02 3.49 -17.81
C ASN A 115 -2.56 4.22 -16.57
N ILE A 116 -2.79 3.51 -15.45
CA ILE A 116 -3.20 4.14 -14.19
C ILE A 116 -2.17 5.18 -13.76
N LYS A 117 -0.87 4.80 -13.73
CA LYS A 117 0.20 5.73 -13.37
C LYS A 117 0.25 6.93 -14.30
N THR A 118 0.22 6.70 -15.61
CA THR A 118 0.26 7.76 -16.63
C THR A 118 -0.92 8.71 -16.50
N LEU A 119 -2.12 8.18 -16.22
CA LEU A 119 -3.33 8.97 -16.01
C LEU A 119 -3.18 9.87 -14.77
N ILE A 120 -2.75 9.31 -13.64
CA ILE A 120 -2.51 10.07 -12.41
C ILE A 120 -1.45 11.14 -12.64
N ASP A 121 -0.35 10.81 -13.31
CA ASP A 121 0.72 11.76 -13.64
C ASP A 121 0.19 12.92 -14.52
N LYS A 122 -0.70 12.63 -15.49
CA LYS A 122 -1.33 13.64 -16.36
C LYS A 122 -2.36 14.52 -15.64
N MET A 123 -3.03 13.99 -14.61
CA MET A 123 -3.97 14.78 -13.79
C MET A 123 -3.25 15.81 -12.91
N GLY A 124 -1.93 15.71 -12.77
CA GLY A 124 -1.11 16.64 -12.01
C GLY A 124 -1.19 16.38 -10.50
N ASN A 125 -1.32 17.44 -9.71
CA ASN A 125 -1.34 17.34 -8.25
C ASN A 125 -2.65 16.70 -7.76
N ILE A 126 -2.66 15.38 -7.61
CA ILE A 126 -3.73 14.60 -6.98
C ILE A 126 -3.39 14.30 -5.52
N ASN A 127 -4.30 14.61 -4.58
CA ASN A 127 -4.11 14.34 -3.15
C ASN A 127 -4.58 12.95 -2.72
N PHE A 128 -5.54 12.37 -3.44
CA PHE A 128 -6.16 11.10 -3.10
C PHE A 128 -6.66 10.36 -4.34
N VAL A 129 -6.59 9.03 -4.32
CA VAL A 129 -7.14 8.18 -5.39
C VAL A 129 -8.19 7.27 -4.79
N MET A 130 -9.40 7.32 -5.35
CA MET A 130 -10.51 6.45 -5.00
C MET A 130 -10.71 5.40 -6.10
N PHE A 131 -10.81 4.14 -5.71
CA PHE A 131 -11.22 3.04 -6.59
C PHE A 131 -12.64 2.58 -6.22
N SER A 132 -13.56 2.51 -7.17
CA SER A 132 -14.95 2.06 -6.89
C SER A 132 -15.26 0.61 -7.26
N GLY A 133 -14.29 -0.15 -7.79
CA GLY A 133 -14.49 -1.55 -8.14
C GLY A 133 -13.47 -2.04 -9.16
N ASP A 134 -13.48 -3.35 -9.39
CA ASP A 134 -12.82 -4.03 -10.51
C ASP A 134 -11.34 -3.62 -10.69
N ILE A 135 -10.60 -3.78 -9.60
CA ILE A 135 -9.18 -3.45 -9.50
C ILE A 135 -8.32 -4.50 -10.22
N THR A 136 -8.59 -5.78 -9.95
CA THR A 136 -7.95 -6.92 -10.61
C THR A 136 -8.95 -7.60 -11.52
N ASP A 137 -8.46 -8.30 -12.53
CA ASP A 137 -9.29 -9.04 -13.48
C ASP A 137 -9.90 -10.31 -12.85
N VAL A 138 -9.15 -10.98 -11.97
CA VAL A 138 -9.60 -12.15 -11.23
C VAL A 138 -9.48 -11.89 -9.73
N GLY A 139 -10.61 -11.91 -9.03
CA GLY A 139 -10.72 -11.44 -7.64
C GLY A 139 -9.90 -12.23 -6.62
N ASN A 140 -9.67 -13.53 -6.83
CA ASN A 140 -8.87 -14.37 -5.95
C ASN A 140 -7.44 -14.65 -6.48
N MET A 141 -7.04 -14.04 -7.60
CA MET A 141 -5.69 -14.20 -8.15
C MET A 141 -4.70 -13.30 -7.39
N TYR A 142 -4.00 -13.88 -6.42
CA TYR A 142 -3.08 -13.18 -5.51
C TYR A 142 -2.01 -12.37 -6.26
N ASP A 143 -1.46 -12.94 -7.32
CA ASP A 143 -0.41 -12.31 -8.11
C ASP A 143 -0.89 -11.04 -8.83
N GLN A 144 -2.18 -10.93 -9.16
CA GLN A 144 -2.73 -9.69 -9.72
C GLN A 144 -2.86 -8.60 -8.66
N TRP A 145 -3.27 -8.96 -7.44
CA TRP A 145 -3.27 -8.03 -6.30
C TRP A 145 -1.85 -7.57 -5.95
N GLY A 146 -0.89 -8.49 -5.95
CA GLY A 146 0.53 -8.19 -5.82
C GLY A 146 0.98 -7.20 -6.91
N TYR A 147 0.65 -7.50 -8.17
CA TYR A 147 0.98 -6.65 -9.30
C TYR A 147 0.38 -5.24 -9.17
N PHE A 148 -0.89 -5.11 -8.80
CA PHE A 148 -1.55 -3.82 -8.54
C PHE A 148 -0.84 -3.03 -7.43
N ALA A 149 -0.59 -3.68 -6.29
CA ALA A 149 -0.04 -3.04 -5.09
C ALA A 149 1.45 -2.69 -5.19
N GLY A 150 2.14 -3.17 -6.22
CA GLY A 150 3.55 -2.85 -6.45
C GLY A 150 4.54 -4.00 -6.32
N ASN A 151 4.04 -5.22 -6.16
CA ASN A 151 4.70 -6.40 -5.57
C ASN A 151 5.23 -6.08 -4.16
N PRO A 152 4.78 -6.78 -3.10
CA PRO A 152 5.38 -6.62 -1.79
C PRO A 152 6.87 -6.98 -1.88
N SER A 153 7.71 -6.08 -1.37
CA SER A 153 9.13 -6.32 -1.08
C SER A 153 9.32 -7.47 -0.11
#